data_AF-A0A1Z4BS21-F1
#
_entry.id   AF-A0A1Z4BS21-F1
#
_cell.length_a   1.000
_cell.length_b   1.000
_cell.length_c   1.000
_cell.angle_alpha   90.00
_cell.angle_beta   90.00
_cell.angle_gamma   90.00
#
_symmetry.space_group_name_H-M   'P 1'
#
loop_
_entity.id
_entity.type
_entity.pdbx_description
1 polymer ?
#
loop_
_entity_poly.entity_id
_entity_poly.type
_entity_poly.pdbx_seq_one_letter_code
_entity_poly.pdbx_strand_id
1 'polypeptide(L)'
;MKQLLFAAFAAFALSSCARLPQPARDFISIHFPHTSIREVEREDDINGYSVELKDRTELEFTANGDWLKVEGENGNSIPTTFFPKKIADYVTQQGYIIEGIRKTNIGYKVDLIGSHTDLFFNHNGDPIGNY
;
A
#
# COMPACT_ATOMS: atom_id res chain seq x y z
N MET A 1 18.31 -3.46 42.48
CA MET A 1 17.30 -4.42 41.96
C MET A 1 16.03 -3.61 41.72
N LYS A 2 15.30 -3.62 40.60
CA LYS A 2 15.23 -4.55 39.47
C LYS A 2 14.40 -3.84 38.36
N GLN A 3 15.01 -3.74 37.18
CA GLN A 3 14.44 -3.70 35.81
C GLN A 3 13.37 -2.66 35.39
N LEU A 4 13.73 -1.97 34.30
CA LEU A 4 12.89 -1.18 33.40
C LEU A 4 11.69 -2.00 32.88
N LEU A 5 10.51 -1.38 32.80
CA LEU A 5 9.43 -1.82 31.89
C LEU A 5 9.49 -1.00 30.59
N PHE A 6 9.97 -1.63 29.53
CA PHE A 6 9.61 -1.28 28.15
C PHE A 6 9.03 -2.53 27.52
N ALA A 7 7.72 -2.75 27.63
CA ALA A 7 7.02 -3.81 26.90
C ALA A 7 5.51 -3.55 26.83
N ALA A 8 5.09 -2.43 26.24
CA ALA A 8 3.68 -2.23 25.87
C ALA A 8 3.46 -2.06 24.35
N PHE A 9 4.50 -1.73 23.58
CA PHE A 9 4.37 -1.57 22.12
C PHE A 9 4.36 -2.89 21.34
N ALA A 10 5.05 -3.93 21.84
CA ALA A 10 5.13 -5.21 21.14
C ALA A 10 3.83 -6.04 21.24
N ALA A 11 3.11 -5.99 22.37
CA ALA A 11 1.92 -6.81 22.58
C ALA A 11 0.68 -6.31 21.80
N PHE A 12 0.57 -5.00 21.55
CA PHE A 12 -0.52 -4.43 20.77
C PHE A 12 -0.34 -4.71 19.27
N ALA A 13 0.89 -4.57 18.75
CA ALA A 13 1.23 -4.89 17.36
C ALA A 13 1.08 -6.40 17.03
N LEU A 14 1.37 -7.30 17.98
CA LEU A 14 1.12 -8.75 17.77
C LEU A 14 -0.38 -9.07 17.64
N SER A 15 -1.25 -8.30 18.29
CA SER A 15 -2.70 -8.55 18.31
C SER A 15 -3.42 -8.01 17.07
N SER A 16 -2.91 -6.93 16.47
CA SER A 16 -3.48 -6.28 15.28
C SER A 16 -3.16 -7.07 14.00
N CYS A 17 -1.94 -7.58 13.85
CA CYS A 17 -1.53 -8.42 12.72
C CYS A 17 -2.34 -9.73 12.63
N ALA A 18 -2.77 -10.30 13.78
CA ALA A 18 -3.63 -11.49 13.82
C ALA A 18 -5.03 -11.26 13.22
N ARG A 19 -5.48 -10.00 13.08
CA ARG A 19 -6.79 -9.64 12.54
C ARG A 19 -6.80 -9.38 11.04
N LEU A 20 -5.63 -9.18 10.42
CA LEU A 20 -5.50 -9.09 8.96
C LEU A 20 -5.77 -10.46 8.33
N PRO A 21 -6.54 -10.56 7.23
CA PRO A 21 -6.67 -11.80 6.47
C PRO A 21 -5.31 -12.31 5.97
N GLN A 22 -5.17 -13.63 5.83
CA GLN A 22 -3.91 -14.24 5.36
C GLN A 22 -3.41 -13.66 4.04
N PRO A 23 -4.25 -13.40 3.00
CA PRO A 23 -3.79 -12.79 1.75
C PRO A 23 -3.10 -11.44 1.94
N ALA A 24 -3.59 -10.60 2.85
CA ALA A 24 -2.99 -9.29 3.11
C ALA A 24 -1.64 -9.43 3.83
N ARG A 25 -1.52 -10.37 4.77
CA ARG A 25 -0.23 -10.67 5.43
C ARG A 25 0.81 -11.17 4.44
N ASP A 26 0.41 -12.06 3.52
CA ASP A 26 1.28 -12.59 2.49
C ASP A 26 1.73 -11.47 1.53
N PHE A 27 0.80 -10.61 1.12
CA PHE A 27 1.09 -9.44 0.30
C PHE A 27 2.16 -8.54 0.94
N ILE A 28 1.99 -8.19 2.23
CA ILE A 28 2.97 -7.38 2.97
C ILE A 28 4.31 -8.11 3.05
N SER A 29 4.32 -9.40 3.39
CA SER A 29 5.56 -10.17 3.49
C SER A 29 6.34 -10.27 2.17
N ILE A 30 5.64 -10.36 1.04
CA ILE A 30 6.26 -10.52 -0.29
C ILE A 30 6.76 -9.18 -0.82
N HIS A 31 5.98 -8.12 -0.67
CA HIS A 31 6.25 -6.83 -1.31
C HIS A 31 6.96 -5.81 -0.41
N PHE A 32 6.87 -5.98 0.91
CA PHE A 32 7.43 -5.07 1.91
C PHE A 32 8.34 -5.80 2.93
N PRO A 33 9.31 -6.62 2.50
CA PRO A 33 10.09 -7.50 3.39
C PRO A 33 11.06 -6.76 4.32
N HIS A 34 11.30 -5.47 4.10
CA HIS A 34 12.28 -4.66 4.83
C HIS A 34 11.65 -3.66 5.82
N THR A 35 10.33 -3.73 5.98
CA THR A 35 9.57 -2.94 6.95
C THR A 35 8.66 -3.87 7.75
N SER A 36 7.93 -3.33 8.71
CA SER A 36 6.99 -4.08 9.54
C SER A 36 5.74 -3.26 9.75
N ILE A 37 4.62 -3.94 9.98
CA ILE A 37 3.35 -3.30 10.36
C ILE A 37 3.57 -2.45 11.61
N ARG A 38 3.13 -1.20 11.53
CA ARG A 38 3.01 -0.26 12.65
C ARG A 38 1.61 -0.31 13.23
N GLU A 39 0.60 -0.24 12.37
CA GLU A 39 -0.81 -0.12 12.77
C GLU A 39 -1.73 -0.87 11.80
N VAL A 40 -2.87 -1.34 12.29
CA VAL A 40 -3.93 -2.00 11.51
C VAL A 40 -5.27 -1.53 12.03
N GLU A 41 -6.08 -0.98 11.14
CA GLU A 41 -7.41 -0.46 11.45
C GLU A 41 -8.46 -1.16 10.56
N ARG A 42 -9.67 -1.34 11.09
CA ARG A 42 -10.82 -1.79 10.30
C ARG A 42 -11.56 -0.55 9.84
N GLU A 43 -11.69 -0.39 8.53
CA GLU A 43 -12.31 0.77 7.90
C GLU A 43 -13.69 0.42 7.37
N ASP A 44 -14.70 1.16 7.82
CA ASP A 44 -16.10 0.93 7.41
C ASP A 44 -16.35 1.41 5.97
N ASP A 45 -15.75 2.54 5.56
CA ASP A 45 -15.96 3.16 4.25
C ASP A 45 -15.52 2.26 3.09
N ILE A 46 -14.35 1.61 3.22
CA ILE A 46 -13.86 0.64 2.23
C ILE A 46 -14.33 -0.78 2.52
N ASN A 47 -15.08 -0.99 3.61
CA ASN A 47 -15.42 -2.29 4.16
C ASN A 47 -14.19 -3.23 4.17
N GLY A 48 -13.07 -2.70 4.66
CA GLY A 48 -11.77 -3.32 4.58
C GLY A 48 -10.85 -2.99 5.76
N TYR A 49 -9.55 -3.07 5.52
CA TYR A 49 -8.51 -2.78 6.49
C TYR A 49 -7.60 -1.69 5.96
N SER A 50 -7.24 -0.72 6.81
CA SER A 50 -6.08 0.15 6.59
C SER A 50 -4.89 -0.37 7.39
N VAL A 51 -3.70 -0.28 6.82
CA VAL A 51 -2.44 -0.73 7.43
C VAL A 51 -1.38 0.33 7.21
N GLU A 52 -0.82 0.86 8.31
CA GLU A 52 0.37 1.70 8.26
C GLU A 52 1.61 0.83 8.54
N LEU A 53 2.62 0.93 7.69
CA LEU A 53 3.94 0.32 7.92
C LEU A 53 4.91 1.31 8.58
N LYS A 54 5.99 0.82 9.19
CA LYS A 54 6.95 1.69 9.90
C LYS A 54 7.74 2.65 9.00
N ASP A 55 7.87 2.35 7.73
CA ASP A 55 8.42 3.23 6.69
C ASP A 55 7.40 4.24 6.15
N ARG A 56 6.20 4.29 6.76
CA ARG A 56 5.08 5.18 6.41
C ARG A 56 4.48 4.88 5.05
N THR A 57 4.50 3.61 4.63
CA THR A 57 3.62 3.15 3.56
C THR A 57 2.24 2.85 4.15
N GLU A 58 1.21 3.40 3.54
CA GLU A 58 -0.19 3.06 3.81
C GLU A 58 -0.68 2.02 2.80
N LEU A 59 -1.40 1.01 3.28
CA LEU A 59 -2.04 -0.01 2.47
C LEU A 59 -3.51 -0.15 2.86
N GLU A 60 -4.37 -0.23 1.86
CA GLU A 60 -5.76 -0.62 2.05
C GLU A 60 -6.01 -2.01 1.47
N PHE A 61 -6.77 -2.83 2.19
CA PHE A 61 -7.19 -4.16 1.76
C PHE A 61 -8.70 -4.31 1.89
N THR A 62 -9.30 -5.15 1.05
CA THR A 62 -10.69 -5.61 1.25
C THR A 62 -10.81 -6.41 2.54
N ALA A 63 -12.05 -6.66 3.00
CA ALA A 63 -12.30 -7.58 4.11
C ALA A 63 -11.71 -9.00 3.92
N ASN A 64 -11.46 -9.43 2.67
CA ASN A 64 -10.85 -10.72 2.36
C ASN A 64 -9.31 -10.66 2.27
N GLY A 65 -8.73 -9.46 2.29
CA GLY A 65 -7.29 -9.24 2.24
C GLY A 65 -6.73 -8.96 0.85
N ASP A 66 -7.58 -8.68 -0.14
CA ASP A 66 -7.11 -8.25 -1.46
C ASP A 66 -6.71 -6.78 -1.42
N TRP A 67 -5.55 -6.42 -1.96
CA TRP A 67 -5.10 -5.03 -1.96
C TRP A 67 -6.03 -4.12 -2.78
N LEU A 68 -6.25 -2.90 -2.29
CA LEU A 68 -7.03 -1.83 -2.90
C LEU A 68 -6.17 -0.61 -3.22
N LYS A 69 -5.31 -0.21 -2.28
CA LYS A 69 -4.44 0.97 -2.35
C LYS A 69 -3.08 0.63 -1.74
N VAL A 70 -2.02 1.18 -2.31
CA VAL A 70 -0.69 1.25 -1.72
C VAL A 70 -0.15 2.65 -2.00
N GLU A 71 0.23 3.38 -0.96
CA GLU A 71 0.74 4.76 -1.07
C GLU A 71 1.92 4.96 -0.13
N GLY A 72 3.03 5.48 -0.67
CA GLY A 72 4.16 5.91 0.15
C GLY A 72 3.94 7.33 0.63
N GLU A 73 3.93 7.58 1.93
CA GLU A 73 3.78 8.93 2.43
C GLU A 73 5.04 9.80 2.19
N ASN A 74 4.83 11.10 2.03
CA ASN A 74 5.87 12.14 1.95
C ASN A 74 6.83 11.96 0.77
N GLY A 75 6.33 11.61 -0.42
CA GLY A 75 7.15 11.45 -1.61
C GLY A 75 8.03 10.19 -1.59
N ASN A 76 7.61 9.15 -0.87
CA ASN A 76 8.28 7.85 -0.90
C ASN A 76 7.75 6.99 -2.04
N SER A 77 8.64 6.29 -2.74
CA SER A 77 8.24 5.36 -3.80
C SER A 77 7.74 4.03 -3.24
N ILE A 78 6.87 3.35 -3.98
CA ILE A 78 6.36 2.01 -3.64
C ILE A 78 6.99 0.90 -4.53
N PRO A 79 6.99 -0.37 -4.06
CA PRO A 79 7.32 -1.52 -4.90
C PRO A 79 6.39 -1.63 -6.12
N THR A 80 6.90 -2.11 -7.25
CA THR A 80 6.14 -2.19 -8.51
C THR A 80 5.75 -3.62 -8.93
N THR A 81 6.02 -4.60 -8.07
CA THR A 81 5.96 -6.04 -8.42
C THR A 81 4.56 -6.65 -8.36
N PHE A 82 3.55 -5.92 -7.90
CA PHE A 82 2.21 -6.45 -7.60
C PHE A 82 1.09 -5.97 -8.53
N PHE A 83 1.44 -5.18 -9.56
CA PHE A 83 0.51 -4.65 -10.57
C PHE A 83 1.13 -4.80 -11.98
N PRO A 84 0.35 -4.55 -13.07
CA PRO A 84 0.86 -4.75 -14.42
C PRO A 84 2.16 -3.96 -14.69
N LYS A 85 3.22 -4.68 -15.07
CA LYS A 85 4.56 -4.10 -15.34
C LYS A 85 4.51 -2.91 -16.32
N LYS A 86 3.60 -2.96 -17.30
CA LYS A 86 3.39 -1.87 -18.28
C LYS A 86 3.14 -0.51 -17.63
N ILE A 87 2.49 -0.47 -16.47
CA ILE A 87 2.25 0.77 -15.73
C ILE A 87 3.59 1.37 -15.26
N ALA A 88 4.41 0.57 -14.58
CA ALA A 88 5.72 1.01 -14.11
C ALA A 88 6.64 1.43 -15.27
N ASP A 89 6.62 0.68 -16.38
CA ASP A 89 7.38 1.00 -17.58
C ASP A 89 6.94 2.35 -18.18
N TYR A 90 5.64 2.57 -18.30
CA TYR A 90 5.09 3.82 -18.82
C TYR A 90 5.46 5.02 -17.94
N VAL A 91 5.25 4.92 -16.62
CA VAL A 91 5.55 5.99 -15.67
C VAL A 91 7.04 6.36 -15.71
N THR A 92 7.91 5.35 -15.73
CA THR A 92 9.37 5.54 -15.84
C THR A 92 9.75 6.21 -17.16
N GLN A 93 9.12 5.81 -18.27
CA GLN A 93 9.35 6.41 -19.59
C GLN A 93 8.94 7.89 -19.64
N GLN A 94 7.90 8.28 -18.89
CA GLN A 94 7.48 9.68 -18.74
C GLN A 94 8.38 10.48 -17.78
N GLY A 95 9.37 9.85 -17.15
CA GLY A 95 10.31 10.51 -16.25
C GLY A 95 9.79 10.72 -14.82
N TYR A 96 8.74 10.01 -14.43
CA TYR A 96 8.16 10.09 -13.08
C TYR A 96 8.50 8.86 -12.22
N ILE A 97 8.20 8.98 -10.92
CA ILE A 97 8.30 7.89 -9.95
C ILE A 97 6.92 7.70 -9.31
N ILE A 98 6.52 6.46 -9.10
CA ILE A 98 5.23 6.10 -8.49
C ILE A 98 5.30 6.33 -6.99
N GLU A 99 4.44 7.19 -6.47
CA GLU A 99 4.19 7.40 -5.04
C GLU A 99 3.08 6.47 -4.55
N GLY A 100 2.02 6.32 -5.35
CA GLY A 100 0.84 5.55 -4.97
C GLY A 100 0.15 4.89 -6.16
N ILE A 101 -0.58 3.83 -5.86
CA ILE A 101 -1.47 3.18 -6.81
C ILE A 101 -2.72 2.69 -6.09
N ARG A 102 -3.89 2.96 -6.69
CA ARG A 102 -5.17 2.41 -6.21
C ARG A 102 -5.98 1.79 -7.34
N LYS A 103 -6.69 0.71 -7.01
CA LYS A 103 -7.70 0.12 -7.90
C LYS A 103 -8.90 1.04 -8.03
N THR A 104 -9.43 1.10 -9.23
CA THR A 104 -10.69 1.77 -9.58
C THR A 104 -11.61 0.78 -10.28
N ASN A 105 -12.84 1.20 -10.59
CA ASN A 105 -13.77 0.39 -11.38
C ASN A 105 -13.28 0.15 -12.82
N ILE A 106 -12.46 1.04 -13.38
CA ILE A 106 -11.96 0.98 -14.76
C ILE A 106 -10.50 0.50 -14.87
N GLY A 107 -9.77 0.42 -13.76
CA GLY A 107 -8.40 -0.07 -13.70
C GLY A 107 -7.62 0.50 -12.52
N TYR A 108 -6.67 1.38 -12.79
CA TYR A 108 -5.77 1.94 -11.78
C TYR A 108 -5.68 3.45 -11.90
N LYS A 109 -5.60 4.12 -10.76
CA LYS A 109 -5.12 5.51 -10.61
C LYS A 109 -3.72 5.44 -9.99
N VAL A 110 -2.78 6.18 -10.54
CA VAL A 110 -1.38 6.21 -10.13
C VAL A 110 -0.99 7.62 -9.76
N ASP A 111 -0.57 7.79 -8.52
CA ASP A 111 -0.09 9.05 -7.95
C ASP A 111 1.44 9.11 -8.13
N LEU A 112 1.95 10.30 -8.46
CA LEU A 112 3.33 10.50 -8.88
C LEU A 112 4.05 11.46 -7.93
N ILE A 113 5.27 11.10 -7.55
CA ILE A 113 6.09 11.95 -6.67
C ILE A 113 6.32 13.31 -7.33
N GLY A 114 5.96 14.37 -6.60
CA GLY A 114 6.18 15.76 -7.04
C GLY A 114 5.27 16.22 -8.17
N SER A 115 4.23 15.45 -8.51
CA SER A 115 3.20 15.84 -9.48
C SER A 115 1.90 16.26 -8.77
N HIS A 116 1.13 17.11 -9.43
CA HIS A 116 -0.27 17.40 -9.06
C HIS A 116 -1.27 16.73 -10.00
N THR A 117 -0.77 15.84 -10.85
CA THR A 117 -1.56 15.11 -11.84
C THR A 117 -1.32 13.63 -11.68
N ASP A 118 -2.42 12.90 -11.69
CA ASP A 118 -2.46 11.44 -11.59
C ASP A 118 -2.56 10.84 -12.98
N LEU A 119 -2.08 9.62 -13.14
CA LEU A 119 -2.22 8.84 -14.37
C LEU A 119 -3.23 7.72 -14.19
N PHE A 120 -4.02 7.47 -15.23
CA PHE A 120 -5.03 6.42 -15.22
C PHE A 120 -4.72 5.34 -16.25
N PHE A 121 -4.92 4.10 -15.84
CA PHE A 121 -4.70 2.91 -16.64
C PHE A 121 -5.93 2.01 -16.59
N ASN A 122 -6.19 1.29 -17.67
CA ASN A 122 -7.21 0.24 -17.66
C ASN A 122 -6.72 -1.00 -16.86
N HIS A 123 -7.59 -2.01 -16.71
CA HIS A 123 -7.26 -3.27 -16.03
C HIS A 123 -6.05 -4.03 -16.63
N ASN A 124 -5.76 -3.82 -17.92
CA ASN A 124 -4.60 -4.41 -18.61
C ASN A 124 -3.29 -3.61 -18.43
N GLY A 125 -3.37 -2.44 -17.79
CA GLY A 125 -2.24 -1.53 -17.59
C GLY A 125 -1.94 -0.64 -18.80
N ASP A 126 -2.86 -0.49 -19.75
CA ASP A 126 -2.71 0.48 -20.84
C ASP A 126 -3.25 1.86 -20.40
N PRO A 127 -2.57 2.97 -20.74
CA PRO A 127 -2.97 4.31 -20.34
C PRO A 127 -4.30 4.71 -20.99
N ILE A 128 -5.19 5.34 -20.21
CA ILE A 128 -6.52 5.78 -20.68
C ILE A 128 -6.71 7.30 -20.66
N GLY A 129 -5.67 8.05 -20.32
CA GLY A 129 -5.68 9.51 -20.23
C GLY A 129 -6.08 10.04 -18.85
N ASN A 130 -6.16 11.37 -18.71
CA ASN A 130 -6.56 12.03 -17.47
C ASN A 130 -8.05 12.37 -17.55
N TYR A 131 -8.79 12.11 -16.48
CA TYR A 131 -10.16 12.59 -16.29
C TYR A 131 -10.18 13.91 -15.55
#